data_AF-A0AAV7W512-F1
#
_entry.id   AF-A0AAV7W512-F1
#
_cell.length_a   1.000
_cell.length_b   1.000
_cell.length_c   1.000
_cell.angle_alpha   90.00
_cell.angle_beta   90.00
_cell.angle_gamma   90.00
#
_symmetry.space_group_name_H-M   'P 1'
#
loop_
_entity.id
_entity.type
_entity.pdbx_description
1 polymer ?
#
loop_
_entity_poly.entity_id
_entity_poly.type
_entity_poly.pdbx_seq_one_letter_code
_entity_poly.pdbx_strand_id
1 'polypeptide(L)'
;MGRPVACGQRRSRMELATEMWCAGPADPHLPAEQRGRRRRTAPWSVGSLQRATLRDLGAMLLDFPPGLLLLGGDMNLVSDPGLDSLSRARGPAATMALQSFKGSFGLTDLWRAQNLRKRQYTYTSVPH
;
A
#
# COMPACT_ATOMS: atom_id res chain seq x y z
N MET A 1 39.70 -24.96 22.81
CA MET A 1 38.30 -24.66 23.18
C MET A 1 37.79 -23.55 22.25
N GLY A 2 37.13 -23.91 21.15
CA GLY A 2 36.57 -22.94 20.20
C GLY A 2 35.06 -22.78 20.43
N ARG A 3 34.59 -21.56 20.66
CA ARG A 3 33.15 -21.25 20.74
C ARG A 3 32.57 -21.22 19.33
N PRO A 4 31.39 -21.82 19.05
CA PRO A 4 30.72 -21.60 17.79
C PRO A 4 30.07 -20.20 17.80
N VAL A 5 30.31 -19.47 16.71
CA VAL A 5 29.63 -18.22 16.38
C VAL A 5 28.19 -18.57 16.00
N ALA A 6 27.23 -17.90 16.65
CA ALA A 6 25.82 -18.09 16.40
C ALA A 6 25.49 -17.81 14.93
N CYS A 7 24.83 -18.79 14.31
CA CYS A 7 24.22 -18.69 12.99
C CYS A 7 23.13 -17.61 13.05
N GLY A 8 23.43 -16.41 12.56
CA GLY A 8 22.44 -15.36 12.35
C GLY A 8 21.48 -15.79 11.24
N GLN A 9 20.26 -16.19 11.63
CA GLN A 9 19.17 -16.46 10.69
C GLN A 9 18.93 -15.21 9.82
N ARG A 10 19.36 -15.27 8.56
CA ARG A 10 18.90 -14.33 7.53
C ARG A 10 17.43 -14.65 7.26
N ARG A 11 16.52 -13.97 7.96
CA ARG A 11 15.12 -13.94 7.57
C ARG A 11 15.02 -13.37 6.17
N SER A 12 14.22 -14.01 5.32
CA SER A 12 14.02 -13.56 3.95
C SER A 12 13.31 -12.20 3.97
N ARG A 13 13.68 -11.31 3.04
CA ARG A 13 13.03 -9.99 2.85
C ARG A 13 11.51 -10.11 2.68
N MET A 14 11.03 -11.27 2.23
CA MET A 14 9.61 -11.62 2.10
C MET A 14 8.92 -11.84 3.46
N GLU A 15 9.57 -12.48 4.43
CA GLU A 15 8.99 -12.73 5.76
C GLU A 15 8.79 -11.42 6.54
N LEU A 16 9.75 -10.47 6.39
CA LEU A 16 9.64 -9.14 6.98
C LEU A 16 8.51 -8.31 6.36
N ALA A 17 8.24 -8.48 5.06
CA ALA A 17 7.14 -7.79 4.38
C ALA A 17 5.77 -8.28 4.87
N THR A 18 5.63 -9.58 5.13
CA THR A 18 4.41 -10.19 5.69
C THR A 18 4.13 -9.71 7.12
N GLU A 19 5.15 -9.63 7.98
CA GLU A 19 5.00 -9.10 9.35
C GLU A 19 4.62 -7.60 9.36
N MET A 20 5.19 -6.79 8.45
CA MET A 20 4.89 -5.35 8.35
C MET A 20 3.48 -5.03 7.82
N TRP A 21 2.88 -5.91 7.02
CA TRP A 21 1.54 -5.71 6.46
C TRP A 21 0.42 -6.19 7.39
N CYS A 22 0.69 -7.21 8.20
CA CYS A 22 -0.27 -7.73 9.18
C CYS A 22 -0.27 -6.93 10.49
N ALA A 23 0.83 -6.24 10.82
CA ALA A 23 0.90 -5.33 11.95
C ALA A 23 0.25 -3.98 11.60
N GLY A 24 -1.07 -3.88 11.80
CA GLY A 24 -1.70 -2.58 12.02
C GLY A 24 -1.01 -1.85 13.19
N PRO A 25 -1.07 -0.50 13.26
CA PRO A 25 -0.41 0.23 14.33
C PRO A 25 -0.93 -0.28 15.68
N ALA A 26 -0.04 -0.85 16.49
CA ALA A 26 -0.30 -1.14 17.88
C ALA A 26 -0.45 0.20 18.60
N ASP A 27 -1.68 0.58 18.91
CA ASP A 27 -2.03 1.76 19.69
C ASP A 27 -1.71 1.46 21.17
N PRO A 28 -0.65 2.03 21.78
CA PRO A 28 -0.36 1.78 23.18
C PRO A 28 -1.12 2.81 24.01
N HIS A 29 -2.06 2.32 24.82
CA HIS A 29 -2.89 3.01 25.82
C HIS A 29 -4.28 3.49 25.39
N LEU A 30 -5.27 2.61 25.57
CA LEU A 30 -6.63 3.03 25.93
C LEU A 30 -7.14 2.17 27.12
N PRO A 31 -7.57 2.79 28.23
CA PRO A 31 -8.11 2.07 29.37
C PRO A 31 -9.49 1.47 29.06
N ALA A 32 -9.78 0.36 29.74
CA ALA A 32 -10.94 -0.51 29.52
C ALA A 32 -12.26 0.06 30.08
N GLU A 33 -12.66 1.28 29.74
CA GLU A 33 -13.97 1.82 30.11
C GLU A 33 -14.51 2.75 29.02
N GLN A 34 -15.01 2.17 27.93
CA GLN A 34 -15.96 2.85 27.03
C GLN A 34 -16.69 1.84 26.12
N ARG A 35 -17.23 0.77 26.72
CA ARG A 35 -18.25 -0.09 26.09
C ARG A 35 -19.60 0.62 26.13
N GLY A 36 -19.83 1.56 25.21
CA GLY A 36 -21.11 2.25 25.22
C GLY A 36 -21.24 3.41 24.26
N ARG A 37 -20.84 3.27 23.00
CA ARG A 37 -21.31 4.15 21.93
C ARG A 37 -21.30 3.41 20.61
N ARG A 38 -22.50 3.21 20.06
CA ARG A 38 -22.76 2.68 18.72
C ARG A 38 -21.75 3.31 17.75
N ARG A 39 -20.90 2.48 17.14
CA ARG A 39 -20.09 2.87 15.99
C ARG A 39 -21.07 3.27 14.89
N ARG A 40 -21.35 4.57 14.76
CA ARG A 40 -21.84 5.13 13.50
C ARG A 40 -20.73 4.81 12.50
N THR A 41 -20.98 3.87 11.62
CA THR A 41 -20.14 3.58 10.47
C THR A 41 -20.02 4.87 9.68
N ALA A 42 -18.86 5.51 9.77
CA ALA A 42 -18.56 6.69 8.98
C ALA A 42 -18.73 6.32 7.49
N PRO A 43 -19.24 7.24 6.65
CA PRO A 43 -19.31 7.01 5.22
C PRO A 43 -17.88 6.77 4.72
N TRP A 44 -17.68 5.66 4.00
CA TRP A 44 -16.39 5.28 3.44
C TRP A 44 -15.88 6.41 2.55
N SER A 45 -14.90 7.18 3.04
CA SER A 45 -14.16 8.09 2.18
C SER A 45 -13.54 7.29 1.03
N VAL A 46 -13.44 7.88 -0.16
CA VAL A 46 -12.83 7.21 -1.34
C VAL A 46 -11.43 6.66 -0.98
N GLY A 47 -10.66 7.39 -0.16
CA GLY A 47 -9.35 6.94 0.31
C GLY A 47 -9.38 5.72 1.24
N SER A 48 -10.45 5.49 2.01
CA SER A 48 -10.59 4.26 2.81
C SER A 48 -10.90 3.04 1.98
N LEU A 49 -11.69 3.20 0.90
CA LEU A 49 -11.99 2.10 -0.02
C LEU A 49 -10.73 1.66 -0.77
N GLN A 50 -9.98 2.61 -1.33
CA GLN A 50 -8.74 2.32 -2.06
C GLN A 50 -7.70 1.57 -1.22
N ARG A 51 -7.56 1.94 0.06
CA ARG A 51 -6.67 1.22 0.98
C ARG A 51 -7.14 -0.20 1.27
N ALA A 52 -8.45 -0.41 1.44
CA ALA A 52 -9.00 -1.75 1.59
C ALA A 52 -8.74 -2.60 0.35
N THR A 53 -8.96 -2.05 -0.85
CA THR A 53 -8.67 -2.73 -2.12
C THR A 53 -7.19 -3.12 -2.25
N LEU A 54 -6.25 -2.22 -1.93
CA LEU A 54 -4.82 -2.55 -1.96
C LEU A 54 -4.47 -3.64 -0.95
N ARG A 55 -5.08 -3.62 0.24
CA ARG A 55 -4.88 -4.66 1.24
C ARG A 55 -5.33 -6.03 0.73
N ASP A 56 -6.55 -6.08 0.20
CA ASP A 56 -7.16 -7.32 -0.28
C ASP A 56 -6.40 -7.85 -1.52
N LEU A 57 -5.93 -6.95 -2.41
CA LEU A 57 -5.02 -7.30 -3.50
C LEU A 57 -3.70 -7.88 -2.97
N GLY A 58 -3.09 -7.28 -1.95
CA GLY A 58 -1.87 -7.81 -1.36
C GLY A 58 -2.04 -9.20 -0.75
N ALA A 59 -3.19 -9.48 -0.12
CA ALA A 59 -3.51 -10.82 0.35
C ALA A 59 -3.56 -11.82 -0.81
N MET A 60 -4.22 -11.48 -1.92
CA MET A 60 -4.24 -12.34 -3.11
C MET A 60 -2.84 -12.56 -3.68
N LEU A 61 -1.97 -11.54 -3.69
CA LEU A 61 -0.60 -11.66 -4.22
C LEU A 61 0.28 -12.61 -3.44
N LEU A 62 0.01 -12.83 -2.14
CA LEU A 62 0.76 -13.79 -1.32
C LEU A 62 0.51 -15.24 -1.75
N ASP A 63 -0.64 -15.51 -2.38
CA ASP A 63 -1.00 -16.85 -2.85
C ASP A 63 -0.42 -17.17 -4.24
N PHE A 64 0.15 -16.17 -4.94
CA PHE A 64 0.77 -16.41 -6.25
C PHE A 64 2.16 -17.02 -6.11
N PRO A 65 2.52 -17.98 -6.98
CA PRO A 65 3.87 -18.51 -7.01
C PRO A 65 4.87 -17.39 -7.40
N PRO A 66 6.11 -17.46 -6.90
CA PRO A 66 7.13 -16.49 -7.28
C PRO A 66 7.36 -16.53 -8.79
N GLY A 67 7.37 -15.36 -9.43
CA GLY A 67 7.52 -15.26 -10.87
C GLY A 67 7.29 -13.86 -11.41
N LEU A 68 7.24 -13.76 -12.73
CA LEU A 68 6.88 -12.51 -13.40
C LEU A 68 5.36 -12.31 -13.32
N LEU A 69 4.96 -11.23 -12.68
CA LEU A 69 3.57 -10.81 -12.57
C LEU A 69 3.39 -9.46 -13.27
N LEU A 70 2.38 -9.38 -14.14
CA LEU A 70 1.93 -8.12 -14.72
C LEU A 70 0.59 -7.75 -14.12
N LEU A 71 0.55 -6.61 -13.41
CA LEU A 71 -0.67 -6.04 -12.85
C LEU A 71 -1.11 -4.85 -13.71
N GLY A 72 -2.35 -4.88 -14.17
CA GLY A 72 -2.96 -3.81 -14.95
C GLY A 72 -4.42 -3.62 -14.60
N GLY A 73 -4.89 -2.38 -14.62
CA GLY A 73 -6.27 -2.02 -14.32
C GLY A 73 -6.40 -0.56 -13.91
N ASP A 74 -7.64 -0.08 -13.82
CA ASP A 74 -7.92 1.23 -13.24
C ASP A 74 -7.95 1.14 -11.72
N MET A 75 -6.86 1.57 -11.09
CA MET A 75 -6.76 1.62 -9.62
C MET A 75 -7.42 2.88 -9.04
N ASN A 76 -7.80 3.84 -9.90
CA ASN A 76 -8.27 5.18 -9.53
C ASN A 76 -7.34 5.89 -8.53
N LEU A 77 -6.04 5.58 -8.60
CA LEU A 77 -4.99 6.05 -7.69
C LEU A 77 -3.94 6.86 -8.46
N VAL A 78 -3.21 7.68 -7.73
CA VAL A 78 -2.09 8.46 -8.25
C VAL A 78 -0.79 7.84 -7.73
N SER A 79 0.11 7.45 -8.63
CA SER A 79 1.43 6.90 -8.29
C SER A 79 2.35 8.03 -7.82
N ASP A 80 2.51 9.08 -8.63
CA ASP A 80 3.32 10.26 -8.35
C ASP A 80 2.44 11.54 -8.38
N PRO A 81 2.17 12.18 -7.23
CA PRO A 81 1.34 13.38 -7.17
C PRO A 81 1.88 14.57 -7.98
N GLY A 82 3.19 14.66 -8.22
CA GLY A 82 3.79 15.73 -9.01
C GLY A 82 3.56 15.56 -10.52
N LEU A 83 3.52 14.30 -10.98
CA LEU A 83 3.45 13.96 -12.40
C LEU A 83 2.07 13.50 -12.87
N ASP A 84 1.35 12.73 -12.04
CA ASP A 84 0.08 12.07 -12.39
C ASP A 84 -1.16 12.86 -11.97
N SER A 85 -0.98 14.01 -11.32
CA SER A 85 -2.09 14.88 -10.95
C SER A 85 -1.81 16.33 -11.32
N LEU A 86 -2.86 17.01 -11.81
CA LEU A 86 -2.88 18.47 -11.92
C LEU A 86 -3.27 19.12 -10.59
N SER A 87 -4.06 18.43 -9.79
CA SER A 87 -4.50 18.90 -8.48
C SER A 87 -3.53 18.46 -7.40
N ARG A 88 -3.07 19.40 -6.58
CA ARG A 88 -2.33 19.11 -5.35
C ARG A 88 -3.21 18.49 -4.25
N ALA A 89 -4.52 18.37 -4.48
CA ALA A 89 -5.50 17.98 -3.46
C ALA A 89 -5.71 16.46 -3.31
N ARG A 90 -5.19 15.61 -4.22
CA ARG A 90 -5.33 14.15 -4.04
C ARG A 90 -4.48 13.69 -2.85
N GLY A 91 -5.17 13.12 -1.86
CA GLY A 91 -4.67 12.97 -0.51
C GLY A 91 -3.41 12.08 -0.41
N PRO A 92 -2.39 12.52 0.36
CA PRO A 92 -1.11 11.81 0.47
C PRO A 92 -1.26 10.36 0.96
N ALA A 93 -2.31 10.07 1.75
CA ALA A 93 -2.52 8.75 2.31
C ALA A 93 -2.74 7.64 1.27
N ALA A 94 -3.46 7.91 0.18
CA ALA A 94 -3.76 6.91 -0.84
C ALA A 94 -2.53 6.64 -1.71
N THR A 95 -1.81 7.70 -2.08
CA THR A 95 -0.51 7.61 -2.77
C THR A 95 0.51 6.86 -1.94
N MET A 96 0.65 7.18 -0.65
CA MET A 96 1.57 6.47 0.25
C MET A 96 1.20 4.99 0.35
N ALA A 97 -0.09 4.66 0.46
CA ALA A 97 -0.52 3.26 0.49
C ALA A 97 -0.13 2.51 -0.79
N LEU A 98 -0.28 3.15 -1.96
CA LEU A 98 0.16 2.57 -3.24
C LEU A 98 1.68 2.37 -3.31
N GLN A 99 2.47 3.35 -2.86
CA GLN A 99 3.93 3.23 -2.86
C GLN A 99 4.41 2.16 -1.87
N SER A 100 3.82 2.09 -0.68
CA SER A 100 4.10 1.02 0.29
C SER A 100 3.73 -0.35 -0.28
N PHE A 101 2.56 -0.49 -0.89
CA PHE A 101 2.14 -1.72 -1.57
C PHE A 101 3.16 -2.15 -2.63
N LYS A 102 3.54 -1.24 -3.55
CA LYS A 102 4.56 -1.55 -4.56
C LYS A 102 5.89 -1.96 -3.93
N GLY A 103 6.34 -1.25 -2.89
CA GLY A 103 7.57 -1.54 -2.19
C GLY A 103 7.58 -2.91 -1.50
N SER A 104 6.47 -3.30 -0.87
CA SER A 104 6.32 -4.59 -0.19
C SER A 104 6.38 -5.79 -1.14
N PHE A 105 5.82 -5.65 -2.35
CA PHE A 105 5.78 -6.72 -3.35
C PHE A 105 6.86 -6.60 -4.45
N GLY A 106 7.76 -5.61 -4.36
CA GLY A 106 8.79 -5.38 -5.37
C GLY A 106 8.23 -4.96 -6.74
N LEU A 107 7.03 -4.39 -6.77
CA LEU A 107 6.36 -4.00 -8.01
C LEU A 107 6.95 -2.71 -8.57
N THR A 108 7.15 -2.70 -9.89
CA THR A 108 7.63 -1.53 -10.63
C THR A 108 6.53 -1.01 -11.56
N ASP A 109 6.38 0.31 -11.57
CA ASP A 109 5.49 1.00 -12.52
C ASP A 109 6.19 1.07 -13.88
N LEU A 110 5.79 0.17 -14.80
CA LEU A 110 6.40 0.05 -16.13
C LEU A 110 6.29 1.34 -16.95
N TRP A 111 5.12 1.99 -16.90
CA TRP A 111 4.90 3.24 -17.63
C TRP A 111 5.85 4.33 -17.13
N ARG A 112 5.96 4.48 -15.81
CA ARG A 112 6.83 5.48 -15.18
C ARG A 112 8.31 5.18 -15.40
N ALA A 113 8.71 3.91 -15.44
CA ALA A 113 10.08 3.50 -15.73
C ALA A 113 10.57 3.98 -17.10
N GLN A 114 9.70 3.98 -18.12
CA GLN A 114 10.02 4.47 -19.47
C GLN A 114 9.78 5.98 -19.65
N ASN A 115 8.93 6.59 -18.80
CA ASN A 115 8.46 7.96 -18.97
C ASN A 115 8.66 8.80 -17.69
N LEU A 116 9.91 8.90 -17.23
CA LEU A 116 10.26 9.48 -15.92
C LEU A 116 9.73 10.91 -15.67
N ARG A 117 9.54 11.72 -16.71
CA ARG A 117 9.14 13.13 -16.60
C ARG A 117 7.84 13.48 -17.32
N LYS A 118 7.23 12.53 -18.04
CA LYS A 118 6.02 12.84 -18.81
C LYS A 118 4.82 12.96 -17.88
N ARG A 119 4.03 14.02 -18.07
CA ARG A 119 2.75 14.22 -17.40
C ARG A 119 1.66 13.76 -18.35
N GLN A 120 1.08 12.60 -18.07
CA GLN A 120 -0.01 12.00 -18.83
C GLN A 120 -1.07 11.50 -17.86
N TYR A 121 -2.32 11.63 -18.27
CA TYR A 121 -3.49 11.39 -17.43
C TYR A 121 -4.40 10.40 -18.15
N THR A 122 -4.93 9.43 -17.41
CA THR A 122 -5.90 8.45 -17.91
C THR A 122 -7.34 8.83 -17.61
N TYR A 123 -7.56 9.86 -16.78
CA TYR A 123 -8.87 10.30 -16.33
C TYR A 123 -8.93 11.83 -16.16
N THR A 124 -10.05 12.42 -16.56
CA THR A 124 -10.40 13.83 -16.32
C THR A 124 -11.77 13.91 -15.66
N SER A 125 -11.89 14.61 -14.53
CA SER A 125 -13.18 14.91 -13.92
C SER A 125 -13.81 16.11 -14.64
N VAL A 126 -15.05 15.98 -15.09
CA VAL A 126 -15.84 17.11 -15.60
C VAL A 126 -16.20 18.01 -14.41
N PRO A 127 -16.05 19.34 -14.49
CA PRO A 127 -16.56 20.23 -13.46
C PRO A 127 -18.08 20.06 -13.35
N HIS A 128 -18.57 19.80 -12.14
CA HIS A 128 -20.01 19.81 -11.83
C HIS A 128 -20.43 21.17 -11.28
#